data_AF-A0AAD5WLI7-F1
#
_entry.id   AF-A0AAD5WLI7-F1
#
_cell.length_a   1.000
_cell.length_b   1.000
_cell.length_c   1.000
_cell.angle_alpha   90.00
_cell.angle_beta   90.00
_cell.angle_gamma   90.00
#
_symmetry.space_group_name_H-M   'P 1'
#
loop_
_entity.id
_entity.type
_entity.pdbx_description
1 polymer ?
#
loop_
_entity_poly.entity_id
_entity_poly.type
_entity_poly.pdbx_seq_one_letter_code
_entity_poly.pdbx_strand_id
1 'polypeptide(L)'
;EQFTDLIAESLSKPKGRVAVELLPGQRITHGGSRNPVVIVKVESIGALSSDDTIRHTQKITNFCQEVLKVPKEKVIISYYDLAPDKVGVNGSTVAATRL
;
A
#
# COMPACT_ATOMS: atom_id res chain seq x y z
N GLU A 1 -1.92 -11.94 5.20
CA GLU A 1 -0.99 -11.83 6.35
C GLU A 1 0.39 -11.34 5.96
N GLN A 2 1.13 -12.06 5.10
CA GLN A 2 2.49 -11.66 4.68
C GLN A 2 2.61 -10.22 4.16
N PHE A 3 1.63 -9.76 3.36
CA PHE A 3 1.63 -8.39 2.85
C PHE A 3 1.46 -7.34 3.96
N THR A 4 0.64 -7.64 4.97
CA THR A 4 0.47 -6.76 6.14
C THR A 4 1.78 -6.63 6.91
N ASP A 5 2.51 -7.73 7.10
CA ASP A 5 3.81 -7.73 7.78
C ASP A 5 4.85 -6.91 7.01
N LEU A 6 4.93 -7.12 5.69
CA LEU A 6 5.82 -6.36 4.81
C LEU A 6 5.54 -4.85 4.87
N ILE A 7 4.27 -4.45 4.84
CA ILE A 7 3.88 -3.04 4.87
C ILE A 7 4.14 -2.43 6.24
N ALA A 8 3.81 -3.14 7.33
CA ALA A 8 4.08 -2.70 8.69
C ALA A 8 5.58 -2.45 8.92
N GLU A 9 6.42 -3.40 8.52
CA GLU A 9 7.87 -3.28 8.59
C GLU A 9 8.36 -2.12 7.71
N SER A 10 7.87 -2.02 6.47
CA SER A 10 8.38 -1.01 5.55
C SER A 10 8.03 0.42 5.95
N LEU A 11 6.81 0.65 6.46
CA LEU A 11 6.33 1.94 6.96
C LEU A 11 6.83 2.25 8.39
N SER A 12 7.50 1.31 9.05
CA SER A 12 7.84 1.39 10.47
C SER A 12 6.61 1.66 11.35
N LYS A 13 5.49 1.00 11.06
CA LYS A 13 4.21 1.16 11.77
C LYS A 13 3.77 -0.14 12.44
N PRO A 14 3.06 -0.07 13.58
CA PRO A 14 2.51 -1.27 14.21
C PRO A 14 1.58 -2.02 13.26
N LYS A 15 1.68 -3.36 13.23
CA LYS A 15 0.82 -4.22 12.40
C LYS A 15 -0.68 -3.93 12.58
N GLY A 16 -1.12 -3.66 13.81
CA GLY A 16 -2.51 -3.31 14.13
C GLY A 16 -3.01 -1.98 13.54
N ARG A 17 -2.12 -1.17 12.95
CA ARG A 17 -2.47 0.06 12.22
C ARG A 17 -2.54 -0.13 10.71
N VAL A 18 -2.31 -1.35 10.21
CA VAL A 18 -2.31 -1.67 8.78
C VAL A 18 -3.60 -2.42 8.43
N ALA A 19 -4.39 -1.85 7.54
CA ALA A 19 -5.49 -2.53 6.87
C ALA A 19 -5.09 -2.85 5.43
N VAL A 20 -5.51 -4.01 4.92
CA VAL A 20 -5.26 -4.43 3.53
C VAL A 20 -6.58 -4.88 2.92
N GLU A 21 -6.95 -4.27 1.81
CA GLU A 21 -8.05 -4.72 0.95
C GLU A 21 -7.46 -5.46 -0.26
N LEU A 22 -8.02 -6.63 -0.60
CA LEU A 22 -7.61 -7.42 -1.75
C LEU A 22 -8.82 -7.67 -2.65
N LEU A 23 -8.77 -7.18 -3.89
CA LEU A 23 -9.83 -7.35 -4.89
C LEU A 23 -9.36 -8.20 -6.07
N PRO A 24 -9.30 -9.54 -5.93
CA PRO A 24 -8.87 -10.42 -7.02
C PRO A 24 -9.95 -10.50 -8.10
N GLY A 25 -9.55 -10.85 -9.33
CA GLY A 25 -10.48 -11.05 -10.45
C GLY A 25 -11.08 -9.78 -11.04
N GLN A 26 -10.62 -8.60 -10.61
CA GLN A 26 -11.04 -7.35 -11.23
C GLN A 26 -10.63 -7.29 -12.71
N ARG A 27 -11.52 -6.70 -13.52
CA ARG A 27 -11.26 -6.44 -14.93
C ARG A 27 -10.40 -5.18 -15.06
N ILE A 28 -9.09 -5.38 -15.15
CA ILE A 28 -8.12 -4.29 -15.30
C ILE A 28 -7.45 -4.42 -16.67
N THR A 29 -7.24 -3.28 -17.34
CA THR A 29 -6.41 -3.18 -18.53
C THR A 29 -5.26 -2.21 -18.29
N HIS A 30 -4.05 -2.57 -18.70
CA HIS A 30 -2.88 -1.68 -18.65
C HIS A 30 -2.23 -1.61 -20.04
N GLY A 31 -2.24 -0.43 -20.64
CA GLY A 31 -1.80 -0.23 -22.03
C GLY A 31 -2.67 -0.98 -23.05
N GLY A 32 -3.99 -1.07 -22.80
CA GLY A 32 -4.93 -1.82 -23.64
C GLY A 32 -4.86 -3.35 -23.51
N SER A 33 -3.85 -3.88 -22.80
CA SER A 33 -3.69 -5.31 -22.55
C SER A 33 -4.45 -5.76 -21.30
N ARG A 34 -4.99 -6.99 -21.34
CA ARG A 34 -5.62 -7.69 -20.20
C ARG A 34 -4.65 -8.64 -19.48
N ASN A 35 -3.35 -8.55 -19.78
CA ASN A 35 -2.35 -9.33 -19.07
C ASN A 35 -2.38 -9.00 -17.56
N PRO A 36 -2.02 -9.95 -16.69
CA PRO A 36 -2.02 -9.72 -15.24
C PRO A 36 -1.31 -8.42 -14.86
N VAL A 37 -1.97 -7.63 -14.01
CA VAL A 37 -1.50 -6.34 -13.50
C VAL A 37 -2.00 -6.18 -12.08
N VAL A 38 -1.18 -5.54 -11.25
CA VAL A 38 -1.51 -5.21 -9.87
C VAL A 38 -1.51 -3.70 -9.72
N ILE A 39 -2.61 -3.18 -9.20
CA ILE A 39 -2.75 -1.78 -8.80
C ILE A 39 -2.76 -1.73 -7.28
N VAL A 40 -1.82 -1.00 -6.70
CA VAL A 40 -1.71 -0.81 -5.24
C VAL A 40 -1.96 0.65 -4.91
N LYS A 41 -2.79 0.88 -3.90
CA LYS A 41 -2.93 2.19 -3.26
C LYS A 41 -2.38 2.09 -1.85
N VAL A 42 -1.51 3.01 -1.48
CA VAL A 42 -0.94 3.09 -0.14
C VAL A 42 -1.35 4.43 0.45
N GLU A 43 -2.23 4.35 1.44
CA GLU A 43 -2.73 5.50 2.19
C GLU A 43 -2.12 5.46 3.60
N SER A 44 -1.44 6.54 3.98
CA SER A 44 -0.70 6.58 5.25
C SER A 44 -0.57 8.01 5.75
N ILE A 45 -0.69 8.22 7.07
CA ILE A 45 -0.29 9.48 7.71
C ILE A 45 1.24 9.45 7.87
N GLY A 46 1.97 10.21 7.06
CA GLY A 46 3.41 10.21 7.03
C GLY A 46 4.02 8.86 6.58
N ALA A 47 5.34 8.73 6.76
CA ALA A 47 6.15 7.62 6.25
C ALA A 47 6.07 7.45 4.73
N LEU A 48 5.87 8.56 3.99
CA LEU A 48 5.75 8.62 2.54
C LEU A 48 6.65 9.71 1.92
N SER A 49 7.82 9.95 2.51
CA SER A 49 8.84 10.78 1.87
C SER A 49 9.31 10.20 0.53
N SER A 50 10.10 10.96 -0.23
CA SER A 50 10.68 10.46 -1.50
C SER A 50 11.47 9.16 -1.29
N ASP A 51 12.31 9.10 -0.25
CA ASP A 51 13.12 7.91 0.03
C ASP A 51 12.26 6.73 0.55
N ASP A 52 11.21 7.04 1.31
CA ASP A 52 10.25 6.04 1.77
C ASP A 52 9.52 5.38 0.61
N THR A 53 8.96 6.19 -0.30
CA THR A 53 8.20 5.67 -1.45
C THR A 53 9.08 4.86 -2.39
N ILE A 54 10.38 5.18 -2.55
CA ILE A 54 11.33 4.33 -3.28
C ILE A 54 11.47 2.96 -2.59
N ARG A 55 11.70 2.95 -1.28
CA ARG A 55 11.85 1.72 -0.47
C ARG A 55 10.60 0.85 -0.51
N HIS A 56 9.43 1.46 -0.31
CA HIS A 56 8.13 0.77 -0.37
C HIS A 56 7.89 0.17 -1.75
N THR A 57 8.15 0.95 -2.80
CA THR A 57 7.95 0.52 -4.18
C THR A 57 8.79 -0.73 -4.48
N GLN A 58 10.05 -0.74 -4.05
CA GLN A 58 10.92 -1.90 -4.21
C GLN A 58 10.37 -3.13 -3.48
N LYS A 59 10.00 -3.00 -2.19
CA LYS A 59 9.51 -4.14 -1.39
C LYS A 59 8.18 -4.68 -1.91
N ILE A 60 7.22 -3.81 -2.21
CA ILE A 60 5.90 -4.18 -2.74
C ILE A 60 6.04 -4.85 -4.11
N THR A 61 6.89 -4.29 -5.00
CA THR A 61 7.12 -4.87 -6.32
C THR A 61 7.73 -6.26 -6.22
N ASN A 62 8.79 -6.43 -5.41
CA ASN A 62 9.41 -7.74 -5.19
C ASN A 62 8.41 -8.77 -4.67
N PHE A 63 7.60 -8.40 -3.68
CA PHE A 63 6.54 -9.28 -3.16
C PHE A 63 5.55 -9.70 -4.25
N CYS A 64 5.09 -8.76 -5.08
CA CYS A 64 4.18 -9.08 -6.18
C CYS A 64 4.82 -10.02 -7.20
N GLN A 65 6.11 -9.84 -7.52
CA GLN A 65 6.81 -10.76 -8.41
C GLN A 65 6.94 -12.16 -7.81
N GLU A 66 7.32 -12.25 -6.54
CA GLU A 66 7.60 -13.52 -5.87
C GLU A 66 6.33 -14.30 -5.59
N VAL A 67 5.27 -13.64 -5.13
CA VAL A 67 4.03 -14.28 -4.69
C VAL A 67 3.00 -14.34 -5.81
N LEU A 68 2.80 -13.24 -6.55
CA LEU A 68 1.75 -13.13 -7.57
C LEU A 68 2.25 -13.40 -8.99
N LYS A 69 3.57 -13.55 -9.18
CA LYS A 69 4.22 -13.85 -10.47
C LYS A 69 3.92 -12.83 -11.57
N VAL A 70 3.69 -11.57 -11.20
CA VAL A 70 3.52 -10.45 -12.14
C VAL A 70 4.86 -9.82 -12.50
N PRO A 71 5.09 -9.36 -13.74
CA PRO A 71 6.27 -8.59 -14.11
C PRO A 71 6.38 -7.25 -13.34
N LYS A 72 7.59 -6.72 -13.14
CA LYS A 72 7.82 -5.48 -12.37
C LYS A 72 7.03 -4.30 -12.95
N GLU A 73 7.06 -4.16 -14.27
CA GLU A 73 6.36 -3.13 -15.04
C GLU A 73 4.83 -3.25 -15.00
N LYS A 74 4.31 -4.33 -14.40
CA LYS A 74 2.88 -4.55 -14.17
C LYS A 74 2.47 -4.34 -12.72
N VAL A 75 3.34 -3.77 -11.88
CA VAL A 75 3.01 -3.31 -10.54
C VAL A 75 2.97 -1.79 -10.53
N ILE A 76 1.78 -1.22 -10.35
CA ILE A 76 1.56 0.23 -10.35
C ILE A 76 1.12 0.64 -8.96
N ILE A 77 1.80 1.61 -8.36
CA ILE A 77 1.58 2.02 -6.97
C ILE A 77 1.28 3.51 -6.93
N SER A 78 0.23 3.89 -6.20
CA SER A 78 -0.09 5.28 -5.87
C SER A 78 0.00 5.48 -4.36
N TYR A 79 0.68 6.54 -3.95
CA TYR A 79 0.85 6.91 -2.54
C TYR A 79 0.02 8.14 -2.21
N TYR A 80 -0.61 8.11 -1.04
CA TYR A 80 -1.42 9.21 -0.52
C TYR A 80 -0.98 9.49 0.91
N ASP A 81 -0.26 10.61 1.09
CA ASP A 81 0.10 11.11 2.41
C ASP A 81 -1.10 11.85 3.00
N LEU A 82 -1.73 11.22 3.99
CA LEU A 82 -2.97 11.66 4.58
C LEU A 82 -2.71 12.57 5.78
N ALA A 83 -3.46 13.66 5.87
CA ALA A 83 -3.47 14.48 7.06
C ALA A 83 -4.20 13.75 8.22
N PRO A 84 -3.70 13.83 9.47
CA PRO A 84 -4.26 13.09 10.60
C PRO A 84 -5.69 13.50 10.99
N ASP A 85 -6.13 14.70 10.60
CA ASP A 85 -7.51 15.17 10.78
C ASP A 85 -8.48 14.60 9.71
N LYS A 86 -7.97 13.92 8.69
CA LYS A 86 -8.74 13.26 7.62
C LYS A 86 -8.87 11.75 7.76
N VAL A 87 -8.28 11.17 8.82
CA VAL A 87 -8.34 9.73 9.08
C VAL A 87 -9.10 9.49 10.38
N GLY A 88 -10.20 8.77 10.29
CA GLY A 88 -11.03 8.36 11.43
C GLY A 88 -10.65 6.98 11.94
N VAL A 89 -10.50 6.83 13.26
CA VAL A 89 -10.28 5.55 13.94
C VAL A 89 -10.82 5.63 15.35
N ASN A 90 -11.37 4.52 15.85
CA ASN A 90 -11.88 4.42 17.23
C ASN A 90 -12.86 5.56 17.61
N GLY A 91 -13.74 5.93 16.68
CA GLY A 91 -14.77 6.95 16.90
C GLY A 91 -14.29 8.41 16.92
N SER A 92 -13.03 8.69 16.58
CA SER A 92 -12.50 10.06 16.48
C SER A 92 -11.51 10.19 15.31
N THR A 93 -10.93 11.38 15.09
CA THR A 93 -9.83 11.57 14.12
C THR A 93 -8.49 11.27 14.78
N VAL A 94 -7.51 10.84 13.99
CA VAL A 94 -6.15 10.58 14.50
C VAL A 94 -5.57 11.85 15.13
N ALA A 95 -5.83 13.03 14.56
CA ALA A 95 -5.41 14.31 15.14
C ALA A 95 -5.99 14.60 16.54
N ALA A 96 -7.21 14.13 16.82
CA ALA A 96 -7.88 14.34 18.11
C ALA A 96 -7.52 13.27 19.15
N THR A 97 -7.06 12.10 18.72
CA THR A 97 -6.56 11.05 19.61
C THR A 97 -5.08 11.25 19.88
N ARG A 98 -4.64 11.34 21.14
CA ARG A 98 -3.21 11.34 21.52
C ARG A 98 -2.58 9.92 21.38
N LEU A 99 -2.86 9.22 20.29
CA LEU A 99 -2.39 7.86 20.00
C LEU A 99 -1.22 7.86 19.02
#